data_AF-D1CTG7-F1
#
_entry.id   AF-D1CTG7-F1
#
_cell.length_a   1.000
_cell.length_b   1.000
_cell.length_c   1.000
_cell.angle_alpha   90.00
_cell.angle_beta   90.00
_cell.angle_gamma   90.00
#
_symmetry.space_group_name_H-M   'P 1'
#
loop_
_entity.id
_entity.type
_entity.pdbx_description
1 polymer ?
#
loop_
_entity_poly.entity_id
_entity_poly.type
_entity_poly.pdbx_seq_one_letter_code
_entity_poly.pdbx_strand_id
1 'polypeptide(L)'
;HSARAQHRTVCSAYFDCYLFVSLDIRQQRWPPINSTVGVRRLVMSEHAPLPVPHGVVESLLAATDDEGFLHPKELLEPGQKIRVTNGPFTDQLGTLDYVGRSGAVRILIDIMNRAVPIYIDRDKFLIVT
;
A
#
# COMPACT_ATOMS: atom_id res chain seq x y z
N HIS A 1 -16.33 -6.06 -30.51
CA HIS A 1 -15.09 -5.27 -30.59
C HIS A 1 -14.80 -4.76 -29.18
N SER A 2 -14.13 -5.55 -28.34
CA SER A 2 -13.94 -5.22 -26.92
C SER A 2 -12.77 -4.28 -26.73
N ALA A 3 -13.04 -3.08 -26.19
CA ALA A 3 -12.06 -2.05 -25.91
C ALA A 3 -11.04 -2.52 -24.85
N ARG A 4 -9.75 -2.45 -25.20
CA ARG A 4 -8.63 -2.73 -24.29
C ARG A 4 -8.57 -1.60 -23.25
N ALA A 5 -8.95 -1.90 -22.00
CA ALA A 5 -8.77 -0.94 -20.91
C ALA A 5 -7.27 -0.80 -20.59
N GLN A 6 -6.66 0.34 -20.93
CA GLN A 6 -5.26 0.59 -20.64
C GLN A 6 -5.09 1.02 -19.17
N HIS A 7 -4.32 0.27 -18.40
CA HIS A 7 -3.96 0.60 -17.02
C HIS A 7 -2.82 1.61 -17.06
N ARG A 8 -3.00 2.78 -16.43
CA ARG A 8 -1.95 3.79 -16.26
C ARG A 8 -1.50 3.75 -14.80
N THR A 9 -0.27 3.32 -14.57
CA THR A 9 0.38 3.49 -13.28
C THR A 9 0.68 4.97 -13.09
N VAL A 10 0.29 5.53 -11.95
CA VAL A 10 0.57 6.92 -11.56
C VAL A 10 1.26 6.91 -10.22
N CYS A 11 2.27 7.76 -10.07
CA CYS A 11 2.88 8.01 -8.77
C CYS A 11 1.94 8.90 -7.96
N SER A 12 1.64 8.49 -6.73
CA SER A 12 0.84 9.26 -5.78
C SER A 12 1.51 9.25 -4.44
N ALA A 13 1.20 10.25 -3.60
CA ALA A 13 1.60 10.24 -2.21
C ALA A 13 1.00 9.00 -1.51
N TYR A 14 1.81 8.33 -0.69
CA TYR A 14 1.32 7.20 0.10
C TYR A 14 0.42 7.67 1.27
N PHE A 15 0.74 8.83 1.84
CA PHE A 15 -0.09 9.53 2.82
C PHE A 15 -0.59 10.84 2.23
N ASP A 16 -1.82 10.83 1.72
CA ASP A 16 -2.44 12.03 1.18
C ASP A 16 -2.51 13.14 2.23
N CYS A 17 -2.08 14.33 1.85
CA CYS A 17 -2.04 15.53 2.70
C CYS A 17 -1.09 15.46 3.92
N TYR A 18 -0.11 14.54 3.95
CA TYR A 18 0.93 14.50 4.98
C TYR A 18 2.35 14.61 4.40
N LEU A 19 3.19 15.36 5.09
CA LEU A 19 4.61 15.52 4.79
C LEU A 19 5.40 15.37 6.08
N PHE A 20 6.53 14.67 6.01
CA PHE A 20 7.47 14.56 7.11
C PHE A 20 8.59 15.59 6.93
N VAL A 21 9.03 16.20 8.03
CA VAL A 21 10.05 17.23 8.03
C VAL A 21 11.00 16.98 9.19
N SER A 22 12.30 16.96 8.90
CA SER A 22 13.36 16.90 9.90
C SER A 22 13.73 18.32 10.32
N LEU A 23 13.60 18.62 11.60
CA LEU A 23 13.89 19.94 12.15
C LEU A 23 14.35 19.86 13.60
N ASP A 24 15.22 20.78 14.02
CA ASP A 24 15.60 20.94 15.43
C ASP A 24 14.75 22.04 16.07
N ILE A 25 13.77 21.65 16.90
CA ILE A 25 12.84 22.59 17.53
C ILE A 25 13.50 23.59 18.49
N ARG A 26 14.73 23.34 18.94
CA ARG A 26 15.46 24.23 19.86
C ARG A 26 16.31 25.25 19.11
N GLN A 27 16.81 24.87 17.93
CA GLN A 27 17.71 25.70 17.14
C GLN A 27 17.01 26.41 15.98
N GLN A 28 15.88 25.88 15.50
CA GLN A 28 15.19 26.35 14.30
C GLN A 28 13.80 26.90 14.62
N ARG A 29 13.45 28.00 13.94
CA ARG A 29 12.12 28.61 14.01
C ARG A 29 11.15 27.86 13.10
N TRP A 30 10.26 27.06 13.69
CA TRP A 30 9.26 26.23 12.98
C TRP A 30 7.90 26.89 12.65
N PRO A 31 7.41 27.95 13.33
CA PRO A 31 6.11 28.55 12.97
C PRO A 31 5.95 28.99 11.50
N PRO A 32 6.99 29.48 10.78
CA PRO A 32 6.89 29.83 9.36
C PRO A 32 6.44 28.68 8.45
N ILE A 33 6.60 27.42 8.86
CA ILE A 33 6.15 26.26 8.07
C ILE A 33 4.64 26.34 7.80
N ASN A 34 3.85 26.81 8.77
CA ASN A 34 2.40 27.00 8.63
C ASN A 34 2.01 28.09 7.63
N SER A 35 2.94 28.97 7.24
CA SER A 35 2.72 30.02 6.25
C SER A 35 3.16 29.61 4.84
N THR A 36 3.64 28.37 4.67
CA THR A 36 4.08 27.86 3.37
C THR A 36 2.87 27.52 2.49
N VAL A 37 2.88 27.96 1.23
CA VAL A 37 1.80 27.68 0.27
C VAL A 37 1.63 26.16 0.11
N GLY A 38 0.39 25.68 0.25
CA GLY A 38 0.06 24.25 0.20
C GLY A 38 0.19 23.51 1.53
N VAL A 39 0.74 24.14 2.57
CA VAL A 39 0.77 23.59 3.93
C VAL A 39 -0.45 24.09 4.70
N ARG A 40 -1.25 23.15 5.20
CA ARG A 40 -2.41 23.49 6.05
C ARG A 40 -1.99 23.88 7.45
N ARG A 41 -1.23 23.00 8.13
CA ARG A 41 -0.64 23.22 9.45
C ARG A 41 0.30 22.07 9.84
N LEU A 42 1.23 22.35 10.74
CA LEU A 42 1.94 21.34 11.52
C LEU A 42 0.98 20.62 12.48
N VAL A 43 1.27 19.34 12.73
CA VAL A 43 0.64 18.59 13.81
C VAL A 43 1.32 18.99 15.12
N MET A 44 0.54 19.43 16.10
CA MET A 44 1.05 20.06 17.32
C MET A 44 0.47 19.38 18.57
N SER A 45 1.29 19.31 19.62
CA SER A 45 0.84 19.25 21.01
C SER A 45 0.73 20.69 21.55
N GLU A 46 0.16 20.90 22.74
CA GLU A 46 -0.30 22.23 23.20
C GLU A 46 0.66 23.41 22.94
N HIS A 47 1.98 23.19 23.00
CA HIS A 47 2.98 24.26 22.88
C HIS A 47 4.03 24.03 21.77
N ALA A 48 4.06 22.87 21.10
CA ALA A 48 5.13 22.51 20.17
C ALA A 48 4.70 21.50 19.10
N PRO A 49 5.42 21.43 17.94
CA PRO A 49 5.21 20.37 16.96
C PRO A 49 5.34 18.99 17.60
N LEU A 50 4.43 18.09 17.23
CA LEU A 50 4.45 16.72 17.74
C LEU A 50 5.54 15.93 17.01
N PRO A 51 6.53 15.35 17.73
CA PRO A 51 7.51 14.50 17.09
C PRO A 51 6.86 13.23 16.58
N VAL A 52 7.29 12.79 15.40
CA VAL A 52 6.94 11.46 14.89
C VAL A 52 7.56 10.41 15.82
N PRO A 53 6.84 9.34 16.20
CA PRO A 53 7.41 8.27 17.00
C PRO A 53 8.69 7.70 16.37
N HIS A 54 9.67 7.41 17.22
CA HIS A 54 10.93 6.81 16.79
C HIS A 54 10.67 5.52 15.99
N GLY A 55 11.37 5.37 14.87
CA GLY A 55 11.29 4.19 14.02
C GLY A 55 10.23 4.27 12.92
N VAL A 56 9.28 5.21 12.96
CA VAL A 56 8.22 5.30 11.93
C VAL A 56 8.78 5.78 10.60
N VAL A 57 9.53 6.89 10.59
CA VAL A 57 10.12 7.43 9.36
C VAL A 57 11.18 6.48 8.83
N GLU A 58 11.97 5.89 9.73
CA GLU A 58 13.00 4.90 9.41
C GLU A 58 12.38 3.64 8.78
N SER A 59 11.24 3.17 9.30
CA SER A 59 10.52 2.03 8.72
C SER A 59 9.93 2.36 7.35
N LEU A 60 9.46 3.60 7.14
CA LEU A 60 8.97 4.04 5.84
C LEU A 60 10.11 4.10 4.82
N LEU A 61 11.25 4.68 5.18
CA LEU A 61 12.44 4.74 4.34
C LEU A 61 13.00 3.35 4.03
N ALA A 62 13.01 2.44 5.00
CA ALA A 62 13.42 1.05 4.77
C ALA A 62 12.42 0.26 3.90
N ALA A 63 11.20 0.77 3.73
CA ALA A 63 10.19 0.18 2.85
C ALA A 63 10.16 0.81 1.44
N THR A 64 10.89 1.90 1.21
CA THR A 64 11.06 2.52 -0.11
C THR A 64 12.30 2.00 -0.83
N ASP A 65 12.33 2.10 -2.15
CA ASP A 65 13.55 1.89 -2.94
C ASP A 65 14.50 3.09 -2.88
N ASP A 66 15.62 3.02 -3.60
CA ASP A 66 16.63 4.09 -3.68
C ASP A 66 16.08 5.40 -4.30
N GLU A 67 14.96 5.33 -5.01
CA GLU A 67 14.25 6.49 -5.59
C GLU A 67 13.15 7.04 -4.65
N GLY A 68 12.96 6.44 -3.46
CA GLY A 68 12.00 6.88 -2.46
C GLY A 68 10.56 6.42 -2.72
N PHE A 69 10.35 5.47 -3.63
CA PHE A 69 9.04 4.91 -3.93
C PHE A 69 8.73 3.70 -3.05
N LEU A 70 7.57 3.74 -2.40
CA LEU A 70 7.02 2.57 -1.72
C LEU A 70 6.27 1.74 -2.74
N HIS A 71 6.94 0.71 -3.23
CA HIS A 71 6.30 -0.28 -4.07
C HIS A 71 5.31 -1.07 -3.21
N PRO A 72 4.06 -1.29 -3.66
CA PRO A 72 3.16 -2.22 -3.00
C PRO A 72 3.91 -3.53 -2.79
N LYS A 73 4.21 -3.89 -1.53
CA LYS A 73 5.28 -4.86 -1.19
C LYS A 73 5.01 -6.30 -1.63
N GLU A 74 3.91 -6.53 -2.33
CA GLU A 74 3.70 -7.68 -3.16
C GLU A 74 2.98 -7.17 -4.40
N LEU A 75 3.73 -6.92 -5.47
CA LEU A 75 3.15 -6.90 -6.80
C LEU A 75 2.48 -8.26 -6.95
N LEU A 76 1.15 -8.23 -6.86
CA LEU A 76 0.31 -9.34 -7.18
C LEU A 76 0.59 -9.70 -8.63
N GLU A 77 1.37 -10.76 -8.84
CA GLU A 77 1.76 -11.23 -10.14
C GLU A 77 0.98 -12.51 -10.47
N PRO A 78 0.29 -12.55 -11.62
CA PRO A 78 -0.32 -13.79 -12.09
C PRO A 78 0.71 -14.93 -12.05
N GLY A 79 0.32 -16.07 -11.48
CA GLY A 79 1.20 -17.22 -11.25
C GLY A 79 1.64 -17.41 -9.80
N GLN A 80 1.50 -16.40 -8.93
CA GLN A 80 1.83 -16.53 -7.52
C GLN A 80 0.90 -17.51 -6.79
N LYS A 81 1.46 -18.30 -5.88
CA LYS A 81 0.69 -19.18 -4.99
C LYS A 81 0.10 -18.37 -3.86
N ILE A 82 -1.18 -18.60 -3.59
CA ILE A 82 -1.92 -17.91 -2.54
C ILE A 82 -2.69 -18.91 -1.68
N ARG A 83 -2.97 -18.53 -0.44
CA ARG A 83 -3.84 -19.23 0.49
C ARG A 83 -4.98 -18.31 0.87
N VAL A 84 -6.22 -18.78 0.72
CA VAL A 84 -7.42 -18.07 1.13
C VAL A 84 -7.51 -18.08 2.65
N THR A 85 -7.73 -16.92 3.27
CA THR A 85 -7.82 -16.79 4.73
C THR A 85 -9.23 -16.61 5.23
N ASN A 86 -10.18 -16.28 4.35
CA ASN A 86 -11.57 -15.97 4.74
C ASN A 86 -12.59 -16.43 3.69
N GLY A 87 -13.73 -16.96 4.15
CA GLY A 87 -14.87 -17.36 3.31
C GLY A 87 -15.02 -18.88 3.14
N PRO A 88 -15.89 -19.35 2.23
CA PRO A 88 -16.21 -20.77 2.06
C PRO A 88 -15.03 -21.61 1.54
N PHE A 89 -13.96 -20.97 1.06
CA PHE A 89 -12.74 -21.60 0.56
C PHE A 89 -11.54 -21.36 1.47
N THR A 90 -11.76 -21.04 2.74
CA THR A 90 -10.68 -20.82 3.73
C THR A 90 -9.72 -22.02 3.76
N ASP A 91 -8.43 -21.72 3.90
CA ASP A 91 -7.30 -22.66 3.88
C ASP A 91 -7.05 -23.39 2.55
N GLN A 92 -7.82 -23.09 1.50
CA GLN A 92 -7.54 -23.61 0.17
C GLN A 92 -6.36 -22.89 -0.47
N LEU A 93 -5.53 -23.67 -1.18
CA LEU A 93 -4.42 -23.16 -1.99
C LEU A 93 -4.91 -22.86 -3.40
N GLY A 94 -4.44 -21.75 -3.94
CA GLY A 94 -4.76 -21.33 -5.30
C GLY A 94 -3.58 -20.67 -5.98
N THR A 95 -3.79 -20.32 -7.24
CA THR A 95 -2.85 -19.54 -8.03
C THR A 95 -3.52 -18.24 -8.44
N LEU A 96 -2.80 -17.13 -8.32
CA LEU A 96 -3.27 -15.84 -8.79
C LEU A 96 -3.40 -15.87 -10.32
N ASP A 97 -4.57 -15.57 -10.88
CA ASP A 97 -4.81 -15.54 -12.33
C ASP A 97 -4.85 -14.10 -12.87
N TYR A 98 -5.55 -13.22 -12.16
CA TYR A 98 -5.75 -11.85 -12.61
C TYR A 98 -5.94 -10.88 -11.44
N VAL A 99 -5.40 -9.67 -11.57
CA VAL A 99 -5.54 -8.59 -10.59
C VAL A 99 -6.32 -7.45 -11.24
N GLY A 100 -7.53 -7.23 -10.75
CA GLY A 100 -8.38 -6.14 -11.16
C GLY A 100 -7.93 -4.79 -10.59
N ARG A 101 -8.26 -3.73 -11.31
CA ARG A 101 -7.89 -2.35 -10.98
C ARG A 101 -8.48 -1.84 -9.66
N SER A 102 -9.55 -2.47 -9.16
CA SER A 102 -10.29 -2.11 -7.95
C SER A 102 -9.95 -2.99 -6.73
N GLY A 103 -8.86 -3.76 -6.78
CA GLY A 103 -8.51 -4.71 -5.71
C GLY A 103 -9.27 -6.04 -5.76
N ALA A 104 -10.17 -6.22 -6.74
CA ALA A 104 -10.80 -7.50 -7.02
C ALA A 104 -9.80 -8.42 -7.72
N VAL A 105 -9.50 -9.56 -7.12
CA VAL A 105 -8.51 -10.51 -7.61
C VAL A 105 -9.21 -11.79 -8.06
N ARG A 106 -8.83 -12.32 -9.22
CA ARG A 106 -9.23 -13.65 -9.66
C ARG A 106 -8.15 -14.64 -9.29
N ILE A 107 -8.55 -15.70 -8.60
CA ILE A 107 -7.69 -16.83 -8.25
C ILE A 107 -8.24 -18.11 -8.86
N LEU A 108 -7.34 -19.03 -9.18
CA LEU A 108 -7.65 -20.39 -9.62
C LEU A 108 -7.42 -21.33 -8.44
N ILE A 109 -8.50 -21.92 -7.93
CA ILE A 109 -8.43 -22.96 -6.91
C ILE A 109 -8.51 -24.32 -7.62
N ASP A 110 -7.64 -25.25 -7.24
CA ASP A 110 -7.73 -26.62 -7.72
C ASP A 110 -8.76 -27.39 -6.87
N ILE A 111 -9.90 -27.69 -7.47
CA ILE A 111 -10.98 -28.44 -6.83
C ILE A 111 -11.32 -29.60 -7.75
N MET A 112 -11.18 -30.84 -7.26
CA MET A 112 -11.50 -32.06 -8.00
C MET A 112 -10.74 -32.18 -9.34
N ASN A 113 -9.43 -31.90 -9.31
CA ASN A 113 -8.54 -31.99 -10.47
C ASN A 113 -8.97 -31.04 -11.61
N ARG A 114 -9.57 -29.90 -11.25
CA ARG A 114 -10.04 -28.85 -12.15
C ARG A 114 -9.73 -27.49 -11.53
N ALA A 115 -9.15 -26.59 -12.32
CA ALA A 115 -8.93 -25.20 -11.92
C ALA A 115 -10.24 -24.41 -12.05
N VAL A 116 -10.79 -23.97 -10.91
CA VAL A 116 -12.02 -23.16 -10.85
C VAL A 116 -11.65 -21.70 -10.58
N PRO A 117 -12.04 -20.74 -11.45
CA PRO A 117 -11.81 -19.32 -11.22
C PRO A 117 -12.81 -18.76 -10.21
N ILE A 118 -12.31 -18.08 -9.18
CA ILE A 118 -13.14 -17.33 -8.23
C ILE A 118 -12.61 -15.90 -8.04
N TYR A 119 -13.52 -14.97 -7.71
CA TYR A 119 -13.17 -13.60 -7.38
C TYR A 119 -13.13 -13.42 -5.87
N ILE A 120 -12.07 -12.80 -5.38
CA ILE A 120 -11.84 -12.55 -3.97
C ILE A 120 -11.21 -11.16 -3.78
N ASP A 121 -11.52 -10.52 -2.66
CA ASP A 121 -10.91 -9.24 -2.28
C ASP A 121 -9.47 -9.46 -1.81
N ARG A 122 -8.60 -8.45 -2.00
CA ARG A 122 -7.19 -8.50 -1.58
C ARG A 122 -7.00 -8.89 -0.12
N ASP A 123 -7.87 -8.45 0.77
CA ASP A 123 -7.71 -8.63 2.22
C ASP A 123 -8.06 -10.06 2.71
N LYS A 124 -8.45 -10.96 1.80
CA LYS A 124 -8.96 -12.30 2.12
C LYS A 124 -8.03 -13.43 1.67
N PHE A 125 -6.79 -13.13 1.29
CA PHE A 125 -5.77 -14.13 0.98
C PHE A 125 -4.36 -13.66 1.34
N LEU A 126 -3.46 -14.61 1.49
CA LEU A 126 -2.04 -14.39 1.71
C LEU A 126 -1.23 -15.07 0.61
N ILE A 127 -0.09 -14.50 0.22
CA ILE A 127 0.86 -15.15 -0.68
C ILE A 127 1.57 -16.26 0.10
N VAL A 128 1.74 -17.42 -0.54
CA VAL A 128 2.52 -18.54 -0.01
C VAL A 128 3.81 -18.60 -0.82
N THR A 129 4.95 -18.45 -0.13
CA THR A 129 6.29 -18.59 -0.71
C THR A 129 6.64 -20.06 -0.91
#